data_AF-A0A496U9Z3-F1
#
_entry.id   AF-A0A496U9Z3-F1
#
_cell.length_a   1.000
_cell.length_b   1.000
_cell.length_c   1.000
_cell.angle_alpha   90.00
_cell.angle_beta   90.00
_cell.angle_gamma   90.00
#
_symmetry.space_group_name_H-M   'P 1'
#
loop_
_entity.id
_entity.type
_entity.pdbx_description
1 polymer ?
#
loop_
_entity_poly.entity_id
_entity_poly.type
_entity_poly.pdbx_seq_one_letter_code
_entity_poly.pdbx_strand_id
1 'polypeptide(L)'
;MKIILLLVLPFIVAVCLADPVLDLTLTAPDGNITGLGYGGGYLWALDKTSKTVYKLDPLTGSIEHSWVCTQTGSKIPTGLTYMSGYIYVCAGTSSGTSAYGYMYNSTGGYIKNFSIDC
;
A
#
# COMPACT_ATOMS: atom_id res chain seq x y z
N MET A 1 15.57 48.04 11.68
CA MET A 1 14.95 46.70 11.89
C MET A 1 14.05 46.21 10.74
N LYS A 2 13.60 47.06 9.79
CA LYS A 2 12.73 46.63 8.67
C LYS A 2 13.44 46.13 7.39
N ILE A 3 14.74 46.40 7.24
CA ILE A 3 15.51 46.03 6.03
C ILE A 3 16.04 44.59 6.08
N ILE A 4 16.28 44.04 7.28
CA ILE A 4 16.79 42.66 7.45
C ILE A 4 15.71 41.63 7.10
N LEU A 5 14.43 41.94 7.26
CA LEU A 5 13.33 41.02 6.92
C LEU A 5 13.14 40.85 5.40
N LEU A 6 13.58 41.83 4.59
CA LEU A 6 13.40 41.81 3.13
C LEU A 6 14.44 40.96 2.40
N LEU A 7 15.60 40.70 3.02
CA LEU A 7 16.69 39.92 2.42
C LEU A 7 16.63 38.42 2.78
N VAL A 8 15.88 38.06 3.83
CA VAL A 8 15.71 36.65 4.24
C VAL A 8 14.54 35.98 3.52
N LEU A 9 13.56 36.78 3.07
CA LEU A 9 12.35 36.31 2.37
C LEU A 9 12.61 35.58 1.03
N PRO A 10 13.56 35.98 0.17
CA PRO A 10 13.81 35.25 -1.08
C PRO A 10 14.66 33.98 -0.91
N PHE A 11 15.21 33.70 0.28
CA PHE A 11 15.99 32.48 0.53
C PHE A 11 15.11 31.26 0.87
N ILE A 12 13.85 31.50 1.27
CA ILE A 12 12.92 30.44 1.72
C ILE A 12 12.18 29.79 0.55
N VAL A 13 12.22 30.39 -0.64
CA VAL A 13 11.47 29.92 -1.82
C VAL A 13 12.42 29.40 -2.90
N ALA A 14 13.36 28.55 -2.51
CA ALA A 14 13.94 27.60 -3.45
C ALA A 14 12.91 26.48 -3.65
N VAL A 15 11.90 26.72 -4.49
CA VAL A 15 11.02 25.65 -4.96
C VAL A 15 11.91 24.69 -5.73
N CYS A 16 12.13 23.51 -5.18
CA CYS A 16 12.80 22.41 -5.85
C CYS A 16 12.05 22.10 -7.16
N LEU A 17 12.55 22.63 -8.27
CA LEU A 17 12.15 22.27 -9.63
C LEU A 17 12.99 21.08 -10.13
N ALA A 18 13.31 20.13 -9.25
CA ALA A 18 13.99 18.92 -9.69
C ALA A 18 12.98 18.02 -10.39
N ASP A 19 13.34 17.53 -11.57
CA ASP A 19 12.58 16.48 -12.25
C ASP A 19 12.46 15.26 -11.33
N PRO A 20 11.32 14.53 -11.37
CA PRO A 20 11.19 13.29 -10.61
C PRO A 20 12.28 12.30 -11.03
N VAL A 21 13.15 11.94 -10.09
CA VAL A 21 14.19 10.93 -10.30
C VAL A 21 13.68 9.58 -9.79
N LEU A 22 13.86 8.54 -10.61
CA LEU A 22 13.69 7.16 -10.17
C LEU A 22 14.84 6.79 -9.24
N ASP A 23 14.56 6.63 -7.95
CA ASP A 23 15.56 6.27 -6.95
C ASP A 23 15.80 4.75 -6.89
N LEU A 24 14.72 3.96 -6.95
CA LEU A 24 14.77 2.51 -6.78
C LEU A 24 13.69 1.79 -7.58
N THR A 25 14.08 0.66 -8.20
CA THR A 25 13.16 -0.31 -8.78
C THR A 25 13.27 -1.61 -7.99
N LEU A 26 12.13 -2.10 -7.52
CA LEU A 26 12.04 -3.39 -6.83
C LEU A 26 11.42 -4.43 -7.75
N THR A 27 11.94 -5.66 -7.69
CA THR A 27 11.31 -6.80 -8.36
C THR A 27 9.98 -7.11 -7.69
N ALA A 28 8.91 -7.25 -8.48
CA ALA A 28 7.62 -7.65 -7.96
C ALA A 28 7.71 -9.05 -7.31
N PRO A 29 7.07 -9.27 -6.14
CA PRO A 29 7.18 -10.54 -5.44
C PRO A 29 6.41 -11.70 -6.12
N ASP A 30 5.52 -11.39 -7.07
CA ASP A 30 4.75 -12.35 -7.87
C ASP A 30 4.27 -11.71 -9.19
N GLY A 31 3.59 -12.47 -10.04
CA GLY A 31 3.28 -12.10 -11.43
C GLY A 31 2.08 -11.18 -11.65
N ASN A 32 1.21 -10.96 -10.67
CA ASN A 32 -0.04 -10.18 -10.84
C ASN A 32 -0.34 -9.29 -9.62
N ILE A 33 0.63 -8.43 -9.28
CA ILE A 33 0.49 -7.44 -8.21
C ILE A 33 -0.52 -6.37 -8.62
N THR A 34 -1.59 -6.24 -7.84
CA THR A 34 -2.70 -5.31 -8.13
C THR A 34 -2.93 -4.29 -7.01
N GLY A 35 -2.58 -4.64 -5.78
CA GLY A 35 -2.69 -3.76 -4.62
C GLY A 35 -1.33 -3.43 -4.01
N LEU A 36 -1.12 -2.16 -3.68
CA LEU A 36 0.08 -1.69 -2.98
C LEU A 36 -0.32 -0.78 -1.81
N GLY A 37 0.37 -0.93 -0.69
CA GLY A 37 0.26 -0.04 0.46
C GLY A 37 1.61 0.19 1.10
N TYR A 38 1.80 1.33 1.76
CA TYR A 38 3.01 1.61 2.52
C TYR A 38 2.64 2.02 3.94
N GLY A 39 3.32 1.44 4.93
CA GLY A 39 3.16 1.83 6.32
C GLY A 39 3.72 0.80 7.30
N GLY A 40 3.88 1.24 8.55
CA GLY A 40 4.57 0.45 9.58
C GLY A 40 6.05 0.20 9.27
N GLY A 41 6.64 0.97 8.35
CA GLY A 41 8.01 0.79 7.87
C GLY A 41 8.16 -0.16 6.69
N TYR A 42 7.06 -0.67 6.13
CA TYR A 42 7.08 -1.71 5.09
C TYR A 42 6.30 -1.31 3.85
N LEU A 43 6.76 -1.85 2.72
CA LEU A 43 5.96 -1.91 1.50
C LEU A 43 5.12 -3.19 1.54
N TRP A 44 3.84 -3.06 1.25
CA TRP A 44 2.88 -4.16 1.19
C TRP A 44 2.42 -4.33 -0.23
N ALA A 45 2.40 -5.58 -0.71
CA ALA A 45 1.93 -5.91 -2.04
C ALA A 45 0.89 -7.03 -1.99
N LEU A 46 -0.07 -6.99 -2.90
CA LEU A 46 -1.11 -8.00 -3.05
C LEU A 46 -1.07 -8.57 -4.46
N ASP A 47 -0.86 -9.87 -4.57
CA ASP A 47 -1.08 -10.61 -5.81
C ASP A 47 -2.54 -11.05 -5.92
N LYS A 48 -3.18 -10.72 -7.05
CA LYS A 48 -4.58 -11.06 -7.31
C LYS A 48 -4.80 -12.54 -7.59
N THR A 49 -3.85 -13.18 -8.26
CA THR A 49 -3.96 -14.56 -8.75
C THR A 49 -3.75 -15.55 -7.59
N SER A 50 -2.64 -15.42 -6.87
CA SER A 50 -2.31 -16.24 -5.72
C SER A 50 -3.05 -15.81 -4.45
N LYS A 51 -3.70 -14.62 -4.48
CA LYS A 51 -4.40 -14.00 -3.33
C LYS A 51 -3.48 -13.79 -2.13
N THR A 52 -2.20 -13.57 -2.41
CA THR A 52 -1.15 -13.49 -1.40
C THR A 52 -0.82 -12.04 -1.11
N VAL A 53 -0.77 -11.70 0.18
CA VAL A 53 -0.19 -10.45 0.66
C VAL A 53 1.27 -10.69 0.99
N TYR A 54 2.13 -9.76 0.57
CA TYR A 54 3.56 -9.75 0.82
C TYR A 54 3.92 -8.52 1.64
N LYS A 55 4.72 -8.72 2.66
CA LYS A 55 5.39 -7.69 3.44
C LYS A 55 6.83 -7.61 2.95
N LEU A 56 7.20 -6.47 2.38
CA LEU A 56 8.49 -6.25 1.74
C LEU A 56 9.30 -5.24 2.53
N ASP A 57 10.59 -5.50 2.67
CA ASP A 57 11.56 -4.45 2.98
C ASP A 57 11.57 -3.43 1.82
N PRO A 58 11.33 -2.13 2.07
CA PRO A 58 11.16 -1.14 1.01
C PRO A 58 12.48 -0.69 0.36
N LEU A 59 13.63 -1.01 0.96
CA LEU A 59 14.95 -0.64 0.44
C LEU A 59 15.55 -1.73 -0.45
N THR A 60 15.16 -2.98 -0.21
CA THR A 60 15.74 -4.16 -0.88
C THR A 60 14.72 -4.94 -1.70
N GLY A 61 13.43 -4.80 -1.42
CA GLY A 61 12.36 -5.62 -2.01
C GLY A 61 12.31 -7.05 -1.47
N SER A 62 13.08 -7.37 -0.43
CA SER A 62 13.08 -8.70 0.18
C SER A 62 11.74 -8.98 0.86
N ILE A 63 11.20 -10.19 0.66
CA ILE A 63 9.97 -10.63 1.32
C ILE A 63 10.30 -11.04 2.76
N GLU A 64 9.80 -10.27 3.72
CA GLU A 64 9.92 -10.60 5.16
C GLU A 64 8.82 -11.54 5.62
N HIS A 65 7.63 -11.41 5.04
CA HIS A 65 6.47 -12.22 5.40
C HIS A 65 5.46 -12.27 4.27
N SER A 66 4.67 -13.34 4.20
CA SER A 66 3.55 -13.43 3.28
C SER A 66 2.47 -14.38 3.80
N TRP A 67 1.23 -14.15 3.35
CA TRP A 67 0.10 -15.04 3.64
C TRP A 67 -0.97 -14.96 2.56
N VAL A 68 -1.70 -16.06 2.39
CA VAL A 68 -2.85 -16.13 1.49
C VAL A 68 -4.10 -15.60 2.21
N CYS A 69 -4.84 -14.70 1.57
CA CYS A 69 -6.07 -14.12 2.08
C CYS A 69 -7.27 -15.06 1.90
N THR A 70 -7.28 -16.19 2.62
CA THR A 70 -8.29 -17.25 2.48
C THR A 70 -9.73 -16.80 2.77
N GLN A 71 -9.91 -15.79 3.63
CA GLN A 71 -11.23 -15.27 4.02
C GLN A 71 -11.97 -14.55 2.89
N THR A 72 -11.26 -14.18 1.81
CA THR A 72 -11.89 -13.62 0.60
C THR A 72 -12.76 -14.66 -0.14
N GLY A 73 -12.56 -15.95 0.12
CA GLY A 73 -13.32 -17.02 -0.52
C GLY A 73 -13.21 -16.98 -2.05
N SER A 74 -14.34 -16.94 -2.74
CA SER A 74 -14.39 -16.82 -4.20
C SER A 74 -14.17 -15.40 -4.73
N LYS A 75 -14.12 -14.39 -3.84
CA LYS A 75 -13.88 -13.01 -4.25
C LYS A 75 -12.45 -12.83 -4.76
N ILE A 76 -12.29 -11.83 -5.62
CA ILE A 76 -11.05 -11.46 -6.28
C ILE A 76 -10.50 -10.25 -5.50
N PRO A 77 -9.37 -10.40 -4.79
CA PRO A 77 -8.73 -9.28 -4.14
C PRO A 77 -8.01 -8.41 -5.19
N THR A 78 -8.17 -7.10 -5.11
CA THR A 78 -7.67 -6.18 -6.15
C THR A 78 -6.92 -4.97 -5.61
N GLY A 79 -7.19 -4.56 -4.38
CA GLY A 79 -6.54 -3.42 -3.75
C GLY A 79 -6.12 -3.75 -2.34
N LEU A 80 -5.06 -3.07 -1.90
CA LEU A 80 -4.49 -3.22 -0.56
C LEU A 80 -4.11 -1.84 -0.05
N THR A 81 -4.30 -1.59 1.24
CA THR A 81 -3.72 -0.43 1.92
C THR A 81 -3.31 -0.77 3.35
N TYR A 82 -2.36 0.00 3.89
CA TYR A 82 -2.00 -0.03 5.30
C TYR A 82 -2.63 1.16 6.00
N MET A 83 -3.27 0.94 7.14
CA MET A 83 -3.72 2.04 7.99
C MET A 83 -3.69 1.62 9.47
N SER A 84 -3.08 2.46 10.30
CA SER A 84 -3.10 2.35 11.76
C SER A 84 -2.73 0.97 12.33
N GLY A 85 -1.71 0.32 11.76
CA GLY A 85 -1.27 -1.01 12.22
C GLY A 85 -1.93 -2.20 11.52
N TYR A 86 -2.87 -1.95 10.61
CA TYR A 86 -3.65 -3.00 9.95
C TYR A 86 -3.51 -2.94 8.43
N ILE A 87 -3.71 -4.10 7.82
CA ILE A 87 -3.76 -4.29 6.37
C ILE A 87 -5.22 -4.45 5.97
N TYR A 88 -5.65 -3.65 5.00
CA TYR A 88 -6.98 -3.72 4.42
C TYR A 88 -6.86 -4.22 2.98
N VAL A 89 -7.54 -5.32 2.67
CA VAL A 89 -7.64 -5.87 1.32
C VAL A 89 -9.07 -5.69 0.84
N CYS A 90 -9.27 -5.03 -0.30
CA CYS A 90 -10.59 -5.01 -0.93
C CYS A 90 -10.71 -6.18 -1.90
N ALA A 91 -11.84 -6.88 -1.85
CA ALA A 91 -12.15 -7.97 -2.75
C ALA A 91 -13.61 -7.96 -3.17
N GLY A 92 -13.86 -8.24 -4.45
CA GLY A 92 -15.19 -8.25 -5.05
C GLY A 92 -15.42 -9.46 -5.95
N THR A 93 -16.61 -9.54 -6.53
CA THR A 93 -16.90 -10.53 -7.57
C THR A 93 -16.56 -9.98 -8.95
N SER A 94 -16.48 -10.85 -9.96
CA SER A 94 -16.27 -10.43 -11.36
C SER A 94 -17.39 -9.54 -11.91
N SER A 95 -18.59 -9.61 -11.33
CA SER A 95 -19.73 -8.75 -11.68
C SER A 95 -19.71 -7.39 -10.96
N GLY A 96 -18.72 -7.12 -10.10
CA GLY A 96 -18.63 -5.88 -9.35
C GLY A 96 -19.67 -5.75 -8.22
N THR A 97 -20.30 -6.85 -7.83
CA THR A 97 -21.29 -6.89 -6.73
C THR A 97 -20.70 -7.56 -5.48
N SER A 98 -21.24 -7.25 -4.29
CA SER A 98 -20.80 -7.84 -3.02
C SER A 98 -19.31 -7.60 -2.78
N ALA A 99 -18.87 -6.35 -2.87
CA ALA A 99 -17.50 -5.96 -2.58
C ALA A 99 -17.32 -5.76 -1.06
N TYR A 100 -16.20 -6.25 -0.53
CA TYR A 100 -15.89 -6.19 0.89
C TYR A 100 -14.46 -5.71 1.12
N GLY A 101 -14.26 -4.97 2.22
CA GLY A 101 -12.97 -4.75 2.82
C GLY A 101 -12.67 -5.83 3.86
N TYR A 102 -11.49 -6.43 3.80
CA TYR A 102 -11.00 -7.44 4.73
C TYR A 102 -9.82 -6.87 5.52
N MET A 103 -9.91 -6.92 6.84
CA MET A 103 -8.93 -6.35 7.76
C MET A 103 -8.08 -7.45 8.37
N TYR A 104 -6.76 -7.29 8.30
CA TYR A 104 -5.75 -8.18 8.85
C TYR A 104 -4.81 -7.38 9.76
N ASN A 105 -4.20 -8.03 10.75
CA ASN A 105 -3.04 -7.47 11.44
C ASN A 105 -1.77 -7.59 10.56
N SER A 106 -0.66 -7.02 11.01
CA SER A 106 0.61 -7.01 10.27
C SER A 106 1.30 -8.39 10.14
N THR A 107 0.80 -9.42 10.82
CA THR A 107 1.30 -10.80 10.76
C THR A 107 0.34 -11.74 10.02
N GLY A 108 -0.62 -11.19 9.26
CA GLY A 108 -1.59 -11.96 8.48
C GLY A 108 -2.75 -12.56 9.25
N GLY A 109 -2.90 -12.25 10.53
CA GLY A 109 -4.06 -12.63 11.33
C GLY A 109 -5.31 -11.86 10.88
N TYR A 110 -6.32 -12.57 10.39
CA TYR A 110 -7.60 -12.00 10.02
C TYR A 110 -8.35 -11.43 11.24
N ILE A 111 -8.91 -10.24 11.08
CA ILE A 111 -9.65 -9.53 12.14
C ILE A 111 -11.14 -9.51 11.84
N LYS A 112 -11.55 -8.93 10.71
CA LYS A 112 -12.96 -8.79 10.30
C LYS A 112 -13.10 -8.41 8.83
N ASN A 113 -14.33 -8.41 8.32
CA ASN A 113 -14.68 -7.81 7.04
C ASN A 113 -15.85 -6.83 7.20
N PHE A 114 -16.04 -5.97 6.20
CA PHE A 114 -17.15 -5.03 6.11
C PHE A 114 -17.54 -4.85 4.64
N SER A 115 -18.84 -4.66 4.38
CA SER A 115 -19.34 -4.32 3.05
C SER A 115 -18.80 -2.95 2.64
N ILE A 116 -18.41 -2.83 1.37
CA ILE A 116 -18.07 -1.55 0.73
C ILE A 116 -19.01 -1.19 -0.42
N ASP A 117 -20.05 -2.01 -0.62
CA ASP A 117 -21.19 -1.64 -1.45
C ASP A 117 -21.96 -0.49 -0.77
N CYS A 118 -22.39 0.50 -1.56
CA CYS A 118 -23.16 1.66 -1.11
C CYS A 118 -24.68 1.50 -1.31
#